data_AF-A0A7V9NUY8-F1
#
_entry.id   AF-A0A7V9NUY8-F1
#
_cell.length_a   1.000
_cell.length_b   1.000
_cell.length_c   1.000
_cell.angle_alpha   90.00
_cell.angle_beta   90.00
_cell.angle_gamma   90.00
#
_symmetry.space_group_name_H-M   'P 1'
#
loop_
_entity.id
_entity.type
_entity.pdbx_description
1 polymer ?
#
loop_
_entity_poly.entity_id
_entity_poly.type
_entity_poly.pdbx_seq_one_letter_code
_entity_poly.pdbx_strand_id
1 'polypeptide(L)'
;MAITENESIIGRDEINDLEAILSITNTEKDAVVSHVQSHYDTIFTWDYEKGHRPKLNRLYEKAKTSMWNGETDLPWDTEVDQEMVVLNNAAAQGQAGLSQGMDLAGTPFEKWTDKEFIQMGIESQNWTLSQFMHGEQGALICTARIVESVPWIDAKYYASTQVMDEARHVEVFAKYLDTKLSGH
;
A
#
# COMPACT_ATOMS: atom_id res chain seq x y z
N MET A 1 -18.42 -21.99 29.49
CA MET A 1 -17.55 -20.97 30.10
C MET A 1 -18.06 -19.61 29.69
N ALA A 2 -17.96 -18.60 30.54
CA ALA A 2 -18.30 -17.23 30.15
C ALA A 2 -17.17 -16.69 29.26
N ILE A 3 -17.52 -16.21 28.06
CA ILE A 3 -16.57 -15.57 27.15
C ILE A 3 -16.10 -14.28 27.81
N THR A 4 -14.78 -14.07 27.88
CA THR A 4 -14.23 -12.83 28.46
C THR A 4 -14.48 -11.64 27.54
N GLU A 5 -14.45 -10.42 28.08
CA GLU A 5 -14.59 -9.20 27.26
C GLU A 5 -13.51 -9.15 26.17
N ASN A 6 -12.27 -9.52 26.51
CA ASN A 6 -11.18 -9.66 25.56
C ASN A 6 -11.48 -10.72 24.50
N GLU A 7 -11.91 -11.92 24.88
CA GLU A 7 -12.24 -12.97 23.93
C GLU A 7 -13.34 -12.53 22.95
N SER A 8 -14.30 -11.72 23.41
CA SER A 8 -15.36 -11.17 22.55
C SER A 8 -14.89 -10.11 21.55
N ILE A 9 -13.89 -9.30 21.90
CA ILE A 9 -13.43 -8.16 21.09
C ILE A 9 -12.28 -8.57 20.18
N ILE A 10 -11.32 -9.34 20.71
CA ILE A 10 -10.06 -9.67 20.03
C ILE A 10 -9.87 -11.17 19.77
N GLY A 11 -10.84 -12.01 20.14
CA GLY A 11 -10.79 -13.45 19.88
C GLY A 11 -9.78 -14.22 20.73
N ARG A 12 -9.28 -13.62 21.83
CA ARG A 12 -8.33 -14.22 22.77
C ARG A 12 -8.49 -13.65 24.18
N ASP A 13 -8.15 -14.44 25.19
CA ASP A 13 -8.33 -14.07 26.60
C ASP A 13 -7.35 -12.99 27.09
N GLU A 14 -6.08 -13.08 26.69
CA GLU A 14 -5.06 -12.10 27.06
C GLU A 14 -4.62 -11.23 25.88
N ILE A 15 -4.40 -9.94 26.16
CA ILE A 15 -3.99 -8.95 25.16
C ILE A 15 -2.66 -9.35 24.51
N ASN A 16 -1.71 -9.85 25.32
CA ASN A 16 -0.34 -10.19 24.94
C ASN A 16 -0.10 -11.71 24.86
N ASP A 17 -1.13 -12.48 24.52
CA ASP A 17 -0.96 -13.89 24.19
C ASP A 17 -0.19 -14.02 22.86
N LEU A 18 1.13 -14.13 22.97
CA LEU A 18 2.04 -14.20 21.83
C LEU A 18 1.77 -15.42 20.96
N GLU A 19 1.41 -16.55 21.54
CA GLU A 19 1.12 -17.77 20.79
C GLU A 19 -0.14 -17.59 19.97
N ALA A 20 -1.21 -17.07 20.59
CA ALA A 20 -2.43 -16.73 19.87
C ALA A 20 -2.17 -15.70 18.77
N ILE A 21 -1.44 -14.61 19.06
CA ILE A 21 -1.10 -13.57 18.08
C ILE A 21 -0.34 -14.15 16.88
N LEU A 22 0.70 -14.93 17.13
CA LEU A 22 1.55 -15.50 16.08
C LEU A 22 0.86 -16.63 15.32
N SER A 23 -0.15 -17.27 15.92
CA SER A 23 -0.96 -18.31 15.27
C SER A 23 -2.03 -17.76 14.33
N ILE A 24 -2.33 -16.45 14.39
CA ILE A 24 -3.26 -15.80 13.47
C ILE A 24 -2.65 -15.87 12.07
N THR A 25 -3.28 -16.68 11.23
CA THR A 25 -2.98 -16.75 9.80
C THR A 25 -4.11 -16.13 9.03
N ASN A 26 -3.84 -15.67 7.81
CA ASN A 26 -4.90 -15.20 6.92
C ASN A 26 -5.89 -16.35 6.69
N THR A 27 -7.13 -16.18 7.17
CA THR A 27 -8.23 -17.15 7.01
C THR A 27 -8.94 -17.01 5.66
N GLU A 28 -8.70 -15.91 4.94
CA GLU A 28 -9.35 -15.55 3.69
C GLU A 28 -8.36 -15.58 2.51
N LYS A 29 -7.56 -16.65 2.39
CA LYS A 29 -6.45 -16.75 1.42
C LYS A 29 -6.88 -16.63 -0.04
N ASP A 30 -8.07 -17.15 -0.37
CA ASP A 30 -8.62 -17.14 -1.72
C ASP A 30 -9.74 -16.10 -1.89
N ALA A 31 -9.94 -15.23 -0.89
CA ALA A 31 -10.97 -14.21 -0.96
C ALA A 31 -10.58 -13.12 -1.95
N VAL A 32 -11.48 -12.86 -2.89
CA VAL A 32 -11.34 -11.77 -3.87
C VAL A 32 -11.96 -10.47 -3.35
N VAL A 33 -12.78 -10.56 -2.30
CA VAL A 33 -13.48 -9.43 -1.70
C VAL A 33 -13.43 -9.58 -0.18
N SER A 34 -13.07 -8.49 0.51
CA SER A 34 -13.18 -8.38 1.97
C SER A 34 -14.17 -7.28 2.34
N HIS A 35 -15.04 -7.56 3.30
CA HIS A 35 -16.08 -6.62 3.74
C HIS A 35 -15.64 -5.90 5.01
N VAL A 36 -15.59 -4.57 4.95
CA VAL A 36 -15.35 -3.71 6.12
C VAL A 36 -16.59 -2.90 6.41
N GLN A 37 -17.18 -3.10 7.59
CA GLN A 37 -18.36 -2.36 8.01
C GLN A 37 -18.03 -0.87 8.23
N SER A 38 -18.89 0.01 7.73
CA SER A 38 -18.72 1.46 7.81
C SER A 38 -19.87 2.11 8.57
N HIS A 39 -19.53 3.00 9.51
CA HIS A 39 -20.48 3.78 10.30
C HIS A 39 -20.14 5.27 10.22
N TYR A 40 -20.89 6.03 9.41
CA TYR A 40 -20.81 7.49 9.31
C TYR A 40 -22.02 8.05 8.53
N ASP A 41 -22.26 9.35 8.68
CA ASP A 41 -23.28 10.06 7.92
C ASP A 41 -22.74 10.56 6.58
N THR A 42 -23.55 10.44 5.53
CA THR A 42 -23.32 11.11 4.25
C THR A 42 -23.70 12.58 4.35
N ILE A 43 -22.74 13.50 4.18
CA ILE A 43 -22.97 14.93 4.35
C ILE A 43 -23.03 15.64 2.99
N PHE A 44 -24.20 16.21 2.68
CA PHE A 44 -24.34 17.19 1.62
C PHE A 44 -24.10 18.61 2.16
N THR A 45 -23.49 19.48 1.36
CA THR A 45 -23.28 20.88 1.72
C THR A 45 -23.81 21.78 0.61
N TRP A 46 -24.57 22.81 1.00
CA TRP A 46 -25.13 23.83 0.12
C TRP A 46 -24.32 25.13 0.13
N ASP A 47 -23.25 25.17 0.93
CA ASP A 47 -22.23 26.22 0.86
C ASP A 47 -21.16 25.82 -0.16
N TYR A 48 -21.20 26.48 -1.32
CA TYR A 48 -20.28 26.27 -2.43
C TYR A 48 -19.18 27.34 -2.51
N GLU A 49 -19.09 28.23 -1.52
CA GLU A 49 -18.08 29.28 -1.52
C GLU A 49 -16.68 28.68 -1.28
N LYS A 50 -15.86 28.74 -2.33
CA LYS A 50 -14.48 28.26 -2.33
C LYS A 50 -13.55 29.23 -1.58
N GLY A 51 -12.52 28.68 -0.96
CA GLY A 51 -11.41 29.45 -0.40
C GLY A 51 -11.53 29.77 1.09
N HIS A 52 -12.62 29.37 1.75
CA HIS A 52 -12.72 29.34 3.21
C HIS A 52 -11.56 28.58 3.85
N ARG A 53 -11.04 27.57 3.15
CA ARG A 53 -9.81 26.84 3.48
C ARG A 53 -8.77 27.05 2.38
N PRO A 54 -8.00 28.17 2.42
CA PRO A 54 -7.11 28.55 1.32
C PRO A 54 -6.00 27.52 1.04
N LYS A 55 -5.56 26.77 2.06
CA LYS A 55 -4.58 25.69 1.88
C LYS A 55 -5.14 24.53 1.04
N LEU A 56 -6.37 24.11 1.31
CA LEU A 56 -7.03 23.04 0.55
C LEU A 56 -7.35 23.49 -0.87
N ASN A 57 -7.83 24.72 -1.03
CA ASN A 57 -8.07 25.29 -2.35
C ASN A 57 -6.78 25.36 -3.18
N ARG A 58 -5.65 25.74 -2.57
CA ARG A 58 -4.34 25.73 -3.26
C ARG A 58 -3.93 24.34 -3.74
N LEU A 59 -4.14 23.32 -2.91
CA LEU A 59 -3.83 21.93 -3.28
C LEU A 59 -4.75 21.45 -4.41
N TYR A 60 -6.04 21.74 -4.32
CA TYR A 60 -7.01 21.43 -5.36
C TYR A 60 -6.67 22.09 -6.70
N GLU A 61 -6.37 23.39 -6.72
CA GLU A 61 -5.99 24.10 -7.93
C GLU A 61 -4.69 23.57 -8.54
N LYS A 62 -3.71 23.20 -7.70
CA LYS A 62 -2.48 22.53 -8.17
C LYS A 62 -2.81 21.17 -8.80
N ALA A 63 -3.57 20.33 -8.10
CA ALA A 63 -3.89 18.97 -8.53
C ALA A 63 -4.54 18.94 -9.91
N LYS A 64 -5.54 19.80 -10.18
CA LYS A 64 -6.19 19.88 -11.50
C LYS A 64 -5.22 20.06 -12.68
N THR A 65 -4.11 20.74 -12.47
CA THR A 65 -3.11 21.02 -13.51
C THR A 65 -1.96 20.01 -13.56
N SER A 66 -1.86 19.14 -12.56
CA SER A 66 -0.76 18.18 -12.41
C SER A 66 -1.23 16.72 -12.53
N MET A 67 -2.47 16.50 -12.95
CA MET A 67 -2.95 15.15 -13.27
C MET A 67 -2.22 14.61 -14.50
N TRP A 68 -1.83 13.35 -14.42
CA TRP A 68 -1.22 12.57 -15.48
C TRP A 68 -1.98 11.26 -15.67
N ASN A 69 -1.82 10.64 -16.84
CA ASN A 69 -2.46 9.39 -17.23
C ASN A 69 -1.48 8.22 -17.11
N GLY A 70 -1.83 7.24 -16.27
CA GLY A 70 -1.09 5.99 -16.05
C GLY A 70 -0.70 5.29 -17.34
N GLU A 71 -1.63 5.21 -18.29
CA GLU A 71 -1.49 4.43 -19.52
C GLU A 71 -0.58 5.11 -20.55
N THR A 72 -0.69 6.43 -20.70
CA THR A 72 -0.06 7.16 -21.81
C THR A 72 1.21 7.91 -21.42
N ASP A 73 1.34 8.30 -20.15
CA ASP A 73 2.42 9.20 -19.74
C ASP A 73 3.64 8.43 -19.18
N LEU A 74 3.49 7.11 -18.97
CA LEU A 74 4.58 6.22 -18.58
C LEU A 74 5.09 5.39 -19.78
N PRO A 75 6.41 5.22 -19.92
CA PRO A 75 7.00 4.45 -21.01
C PRO A 75 6.95 2.95 -20.72
N TRP A 76 5.75 2.36 -20.83
CA TRP A 76 5.51 0.95 -20.51
C TRP A 76 6.32 -0.05 -21.34
N ASP A 77 6.88 0.34 -22.49
CA ASP A 77 7.76 -0.53 -23.29
C ASP A 77 9.16 -0.69 -22.70
N THR A 78 9.49 0.05 -21.63
CA THR A 78 10.79 -0.08 -20.94
C THR A 78 10.88 -1.45 -20.27
N GLU A 79 11.91 -2.22 -20.58
CA GLU A 79 12.19 -3.49 -19.90
C GLU A 79 12.71 -3.26 -18.49
N VAL A 80 12.29 -4.14 -17.57
CA VAL A 80 12.69 -4.11 -16.16
C VAL A 80 13.39 -5.42 -15.84
N ASP A 81 14.67 -5.35 -15.53
CA ASP A 81 15.47 -6.46 -15.03
C ASP A 81 15.47 -6.43 -13.50
N GLN A 82 14.69 -7.34 -12.88
CA GLN A 82 14.52 -7.37 -11.43
C GLN A 82 15.83 -7.68 -10.69
N GLU A 83 16.69 -8.55 -11.24
CA GLU A 83 17.98 -8.88 -10.63
C GLU A 83 18.87 -7.64 -10.59
N MET A 84 18.95 -6.92 -11.71
CA MET A 84 19.71 -5.67 -11.78
C MET A 84 19.15 -4.58 -10.86
N VAL A 85 17.83 -4.50 -10.71
CA VAL A 85 17.22 -3.57 -9.75
C VAL A 85 17.62 -3.91 -8.31
N VAL A 86 17.58 -5.18 -7.92
CA VAL A 86 18.00 -5.64 -6.58
C VAL A 86 19.46 -5.28 -6.32
N LEU A 87 20.35 -5.58 -7.27
CA LEU A 87 21.78 -5.27 -7.15
C LEU A 87 22.05 -3.76 -7.05
N ASN A 88 21.37 -2.95 -7.88
CA ASN A 88 21.50 -1.49 -7.84
C ASN A 88 20.99 -0.90 -6.52
N ASN A 89 19.89 -1.42 -5.98
CA ASN A 89 19.34 -0.97 -4.69
C ASN A 89 20.27 -1.30 -3.52
N ALA A 90 20.91 -2.47 -3.54
CA ALA A 90 21.91 -2.84 -2.54
C ALA A 90 23.14 -1.92 -2.62
N ALA A 91 23.63 -1.66 -3.83
CA ALA A 91 24.75 -0.75 -4.06
C ALA A 91 24.44 0.69 -3.60
N ALA A 92 23.23 1.19 -3.86
CA ALA A 92 22.78 2.50 -3.40
C ALA A 92 22.71 2.62 -1.86
N GLN A 93 22.49 1.50 -1.17
CA GLN A 93 22.52 1.41 0.30
C GLN A 93 23.94 1.21 0.86
N GLY A 94 24.97 1.25 0.01
CA GLY A 94 26.36 1.09 0.41
C GLY A 94 26.77 -0.36 0.67
N GLN A 95 25.97 -1.33 0.24
CA GLN A 95 26.33 -2.75 0.31
C GLN A 95 27.13 -3.12 -0.93
N ALA A 96 28.32 -3.70 -0.75
CA ALA A 96 29.15 -4.18 -1.87
C ALA A 96 28.81 -5.63 -2.29
N GLY A 97 27.73 -6.20 -1.73
CA GLY A 97 27.08 -7.45 -2.09
C GLY A 97 25.91 -7.73 -1.13
N LEU A 98 24.92 -8.53 -1.55
CA LEU A 98 23.69 -8.74 -0.78
C LEU A 98 23.90 -9.44 0.57
N SER A 99 25.01 -10.17 0.73
CA SER A 99 25.41 -10.84 1.95
C SER A 99 26.65 -10.24 2.63
N GLN A 100 27.27 -9.26 2.00
CA GLN A 100 28.63 -8.86 2.36
C GLN A 100 28.66 -8.12 3.71
N GLY A 101 29.43 -8.69 4.65
CA GLY A 101 29.54 -8.15 6.01
C GLY A 101 28.56 -8.74 7.02
N MET A 102 27.72 -9.70 6.61
CA MET A 102 26.88 -10.46 7.53
C MET A 102 27.58 -11.73 8.01
N ASP A 103 27.55 -11.99 9.33
CA ASP A 103 27.91 -13.30 9.89
C ASP A 103 26.66 -14.21 9.84
N LEU A 104 26.68 -15.16 8.90
CA LEU A 104 25.55 -16.04 8.64
C LEU A 104 25.71 -17.42 9.31
N ALA A 105 26.82 -17.66 10.01
CA ALA A 105 27.10 -18.95 10.63
C ALA A 105 26.03 -19.32 11.67
N GLY A 106 25.46 -20.53 11.57
CA GLY A 106 24.40 -21.00 12.46
C GLY A 106 23.02 -20.39 12.18
N THR A 107 22.87 -19.56 11.15
CA THR A 107 21.57 -19.02 10.72
C THR A 107 20.93 -19.90 9.63
N PRO A 108 19.61 -19.79 9.39
CA PRO A 108 18.97 -20.45 8.24
C PRO A 108 19.57 -20.07 6.88
N PHE A 109 20.30 -18.96 6.80
CA PHE A 109 20.91 -18.43 5.59
C PHE A 109 22.37 -18.88 5.40
N GLU A 110 22.94 -19.69 6.30
CA GLU A 110 24.36 -20.13 6.24
C GLU A 110 24.74 -20.76 4.90
N LYS A 111 23.79 -21.43 4.24
CA LYS A 111 23.99 -22.13 2.97
C LYS A 111 23.59 -21.30 1.74
N TRP A 112 23.12 -20.07 1.93
CA TRP A 112 22.72 -19.22 0.82
C TRP A 112 23.94 -18.69 0.07
N THR A 113 23.84 -18.71 -1.25
CA THR A 113 24.73 -18.03 -2.17
C THR A 113 24.11 -16.71 -2.61
N ASP A 114 24.85 -15.93 -3.40
CA ASP A 114 24.33 -14.70 -3.99
C ASP A 114 23.03 -14.92 -4.76
N LYS A 115 22.84 -16.11 -5.36
CA LYS A 115 21.61 -16.45 -6.08
C LYS A 115 20.39 -16.47 -5.17
N GLU A 116 20.47 -17.11 -4.00
CA GLU A 116 19.36 -17.15 -3.04
C GLU A 116 19.06 -15.74 -2.48
N PHE A 117 20.10 -14.94 -2.24
CA PHE A 117 19.91 -13.55 -1.81
C PHE A 117 19.29 -12.66 -2.89
N ILE A 118 19.67 -12.85 -4.16
CA ILE A 118 19.03 -12.15 -5.29
C ILE A 118 17.55 -12.53 -5.36
N GLN A 119 17.23 -13.83 -5.29
CA GLN A 119 15.83 -14.29 -5.28
C GLN A 119 15.07 -13.67 -4.11
N MET A 120 15.63 -13.66 -2.90
CA MET A 120 15.00 -13.01 -1.75
C MET A 120 14.78 -11.51 -1.97
N GLY A 121 15.72 -10.83 -2.64
CA GLY A 121 15.56 -9.44 -3.04
C GLY A 121 14.40 -9.23 -4.02
N ILE A 122 14.24 -10.14 -5.00
CA ILE A 122 13.12 -10.13 -5.95
C ILE A 122 11.80 -10.33 -5.23
N GLU A 123 11.68 -11.37 -4.40
CA GLU A 123 10.46 -11.65 -3.64
C GLU A 123 10.12 -10.49 -2.69
N SER A 124 11.12 -9.90 -2.05
CA SER A 124 10.94 -8.72 -1.19
C SER A 124 10.43 -7.52 -1.97
N GLN A 125 10.93 -7.29 -3.19
CA GLN A 125 10.45 -6.24 -4.07
C GLN A 125 9.01 -6.49 -4.51
N ASN A 126 8.68 -7.70 -4.98
CA ASN A 126 7.32 -8.08 -5.35
C ASN A 126 6.36 -7.87 -4.19
N TRP A 127 6.70 -8.41 -3.02
CA TRP A 127 5.90 -8.29 -1.82
C TRP A 127 5.66 -6.82 -1.44
N THR A 128 6.71 -6.00 -1.45
CA THR A 128 6.61 -4.57 -1.11
C THR A 128 5.70 -3.82 -2.08
N LEU A 129 5.83 -4.06 -3.38
CA LEU A 129 4.98 -3.42 -4.39
C LEU A 129 3.53 -3.89 -4.31
N SER A 130 3.27 -5.17 -3.99
CA SER A 130 1.93 -5.67 -3.70
C SER A 130 1.34 -4.99 -2.45
N GLN A 131 2.14 -4.77 -1.40
CA GLN A 131 1.69 -4.02 -0.23
C GLN A 131 1.35 -2.57 -0.56
N PHE A 132 2.13 -1.90 -1.42
CA PHE A 132 1.78 -0.57 -1.90
C PHE A 132 0.47 -0.59 -2.67
N MET A 133 0.29 -1.48 -3.64
CA MET A 133 -0.98 -1.60 -4.37
C MET A 133 -2.20 -1.73 -3.43
N HIS A 134 -2.12 -2.61 -2.42
CA HIS A 134 -3.20 -2.76 -1.43
C HIS A 134 -3.36 -1.52 -0.54
N GLY A 135 -2.26 -0.87 -0.17
CA GLY A 135 -2.27 0.39 0.56
C GLY A 135 -2.97 1.50 -0.21
N GLU A 136 -2.69 1.63 -1.51
CA GLU A 136 -3.32 2.61 -2.40
C GLU A 136 -4.82 2.32 -2.56
N GLN A 137 -5.24 1.05 -2.60
CA GLN A 137 -6.66 0.71 -2.59
C GLN A 137 -7.34 1.13 -1.27
N GLY A 138 -6.65 0.96 -0.15
CA GLY A 138 -7.10 1.46 1.15
C GLY A 138 -7.20 2.99 1.18
N ALA A 139 -6.21 3.69 0.62
CA ALA A 139 -6.17 5.15 0.52
C ALA A 139 -7.29 5.68 -0.38
N LEU A 140 -7.56 5.02 -1.50
CA LEU A 140 -8.69 5.30 -2.39
C LEU A 140 -10.03 5.28 -1.62
N ILE A 141 -10.28 4.24 -0.83
CA ILE A 141 -11.50 4.12 -0.03
C ILE A 141 -11.53 5.18 1.08
N CYS A 142 -10.42 5.42 1.76
CA CYS A 142 -10.30 6.44 2.79
C CYS A 142 -10.60 7.84 2.25
N THR A 143 -10.06 8.19 1.09
CA THR A 143 -10.27 9.50 0.46
C THR A 143 -11.70 9.67 -0.04
N ALA A 144 -12.31 8.61 -0.58
CA ALA A 144 -13.73 8.62 -0.94
C ALA A 144 -14.62 8.88 0.28
N ARG A 145 -14.30 8.27 1.42
CA ARG A 145 -14.99 8.53 2.69
C ARG A 145 -14.85 9.98 3.15
N ILE A 146 -13.70 10.63 2.92
CA ILE A 146 -13.54 12.06 3.22
C ILE A 146 -14.50 12.89 2.35
N VAL A 147 -14.58 12.59 1.04
CA VAL A 147 -15.54 13.26 0.14
C VAL A 147 -16.96 13.13 0.66
N GLU A 148 -17.33 11.97 1.19
CA GLU A 148 -18.69 11.71 1.67
C GLU A 148 -19.01 12.39 3.01
N SER A 149 -18.07 12.38 3.96
CA SER A 149 -18.34 12.70 5.37
C SER A 149 -17.95 14.10 5.83
N VAL A 150 -17.13 14.86 5.09
CA VAL A 150 -16.75 16.22 5.52
C VAL A 150 -17.80 17.27 5.13
N PRO A 151 -18.05 18.31 5.95
CA PRO A 151 -19.07 19.32 5.65
C PRO A 151 -18.58 20.47 4.75
N TRP A 152 -17.27 20.58 4.50
CA TRP A 152 -16.68 21.73 3.79
C TRP A 152 -16.44 21.42 2.32
N ILE A 153 -16.94 22.28 1.43
CA ILE A 153 -16.80 22.08 -0.01
C ILE A 153 -15.33 22.07 -0.47
N ASP A 154 -14.48 22.93 0.11
CA ASP A 154 -13.03 22.94 -0.18
C ASP A 154 -12.37 21.59 0.09
N ALA A 155 -12.77 20.91 1.17
CA ALA A 155 -12.24 19.61 1.54
C ALA A 155 -12.78 18.51 0.62
N LYS A 156 -14.07 18.55 0.27
CA LYS A 156 -14.65 17.62 -0.72
C LYS A 156 -13.92 17.75 -2.07
N TYR A 157 -13.71 18.96 -2.58
CA TYR A 157 -13.00 19.18 -3.85
C TYR A 157 -11.57 18.65 -3.82
N TYR A 158 -10.79 18.98 -2.79
CA TYR A 158 -9.44 18.45 -2.68
C TYR A 158 -9.43 16.93 -2.52
N ALA A 159 -10.27 16.36 -1.65
CA ALA A 159 -10.35 14.92 -1.47
C ALA A 159 -10.74 14.19 -2.76
N SER A 160 -11.62 14.76 -3.60
CA SER A 160 -11.95 14.19 -4.92
C SER A 160 -10.74 14.08 -5.84
N THR A 161 -9.78 15.02 -5.75
CA THR A 161 -8.52 14.89 -6.51
C THR A 161 -7.65 13.77 -5.98
N GLN A 162 -7.66 13.52 -4.66
CA GLN A 162 -6.95 12.39 -4.07
C GLN A 162 -7.60 11.06 -4.43
N VAL A 163 -8.95 10.97 -4.46
CA VAL A 163 -9.65 9.77 -4.98
C VAL A 163 -9.16 9.40 -6.38
N MET A 164 -9.00 10.38 -7.26
CA MET A 164 -8.46 10.15 -8.60
C MET A 164 -6.98 9.73 -8.57
N ASP A 165 -6.16 10.38 -7.75
CA ASP A 165 -4.73 10.04 -7.62
C ASP A 165 -4.54 8.61 -7.11
N GLU A 166 -5.25 8.19 -6.05
CA GLU A 166 -5.11 6.84 -5.50
C GLU A 166 -5.70 5.78 -6.45
N ALA A 167 -6.78 6.09 -7.18
CA ALA A 167 -7.28 5.20 -8.23
C ALA A 167 -6.22 4.94 -9.30
N ARG A 168 -5.51 5.99 -9.74
CA ARG A 168 -4.40 5.86 -10.68
C ARG A 168 -3.23 5.10 -10.08
N HIS A 169 -2.90 5.32 -8.80
CA HIS A 169 -1.82 4.56 -8.16
C HIS A 169 -2.12 3.06 -8.12
N VAL A 170 -3.36 2.68 -7.74
CA VAL A 170 -3.80 1.28 -7.79
C VAL A 170 -3.65 0.71 -9.20
N GLU A 171 -4.14 1.41 -10.21
CA GLU A 171 -4.03 0.99 -11.62
C GLU A 171 -2.58 0.79 -12.06
N VAL A 172 -1.70 1.76 -11.76
CA VAL A 172 -0.29 1.71 -12.16
C VAL A 172 0.46 0.60 -11.43
N PHE A 173 0.27 0.43 -10.12
CA PHE A 173 0.91 -0.66 -9.39
C PHE A 173 0.40 -2.02 -9.85
N ALA A 174 -0.91 -2.19 -10.06
CA ALA A 174 -1.47 -3.43 -10.57
C ALA A 174 -0.88 -3.81 -11.94
N LYS A 175 -0.83 -2.85 -12.88
CA LYS A 175 -0.22 -3.08 -14.20
C LYS A 175 1.28 -3.33 -14.12
N TYR A 176 2.00 -2.63 -13.25
CA TYR A 176 3.44 -2.81 -13.10
C TYR A 176 3.77 -4.20 -12.54
N LEU A 177 3.04 -4.64 -11.51
CA LEU A 177 3.12 -6.01 -11.01
C LEU A 177 2.88 -6.99 -12.16
N ASP A 178 1.74 -6.90 -12.86
CA ASP A 178 1.32 -7.81 -13.94
C ASP A 178 2.32 -7.90 -15.10
N THR A 179 2.82 -6.77 -15.55
CA THR A 179 3.55 -6.68 -16.82
C THR A 179 5.06 -6.60 -16.67
N LYS A 180 5.58 -6.31 -15.46
CA LYS A 180 7.02 -6.10 -15.22
C LYS A 180 7.63 -7.04 -14.21
N LEU A 181 6.85 -7.63 -13.30
CA LEU A 181 7.39 -8.48 -12.26
C LEU A 181 6.97 -9.95 -12.45
N SER A 182 7.87 -10.86 -12.06
CA SER A 182 7.60 -12.29 -12.04
C SER A 182 7.06 -12.73 -10.67
N GLY A 183 5.94 -13.45 -10.63
CA GLY A 183 5.47 -14.12 -9.40
C GLY A 183 4.83 -13.23 -8.32
N HIS A 184 4.01 -12.26 -8.73
CA HIS A 184 3.28 -11.36 -7.82
C HIS A 184 1.83 -11.81 -7.56
#